data_AF-A0A011U7V6-F1
#
_entry.id   AF-A0A011U7V6-F1
#
_cell.length_a   1.000
_cell.length_b   1.000
_cell.length_c   1.000
_cell.angle_alpha   90.00
_cell.angle_beta   90.00
_cell.angle_gamma   90.00
#
_symmetry.space_group_name_H-M   'P 1'
#
loop_
_entity.id
_entity.type
_entity.pdbx_description
1 polymer ?
#
loop_
_entity_poly.entity_id
_entity_poly.type
_entity_poly.pdbx_seq_one_letter_code
_entity_poly.pdbx_strand_id
1 'polypeptide(L)'
;MQHNRTVAFLAASITIFILSIDPALASGGGGLPWEGPLQQIQQSITGPVAGFIALAAVAVAGGMLIFGGELNDFARRLMYVVLVAGILLGATQIVGLFGASGASIGTVETVQSTLARKGGAGEGRDG
;
A
#
# COMPACT_ATOMS: atom_id res chain seq x y z
N MET A 1 4.70 25.93 -22.16
CA MET A 1 5.71 25.94 -21.07
C MET A 1 5.13 25.85 -19.66
N GLN A 2 3.85 26.12 -19.40
CA GLN A 2 3.29 26.08 -18.03
C GLN A 2 2.99 24.67 -17.49
N HIS A 3 2.65 23.71 -18.36
CA HIS A 3 2.35 22.32 -17.97
C HIS A 3 3.56 21.55 -17.43
N ASN A 4 4.77 21.77 -17.95
CA ASN A 4 5.98 21.13 -17.40
C ASN A 4 6.31 21.66 -16.00
N ARG A 5 5.92 22.91 -15.70
CA ARG A 5 6.12 23.52 -14.39
C ARG A 5 5.15 22.92 -13.38
N THR A 6 3.88 22.74 -13.74
CA THR A 6 2.89 22.10 -12.85
C THR A 6 3.20 20.62 -12.60
N VAL A 7 3.66 19.88 -13.61
CA VAL A 7 4.12 18.49 -13.44
C VAL A 7 5.33 18.41 -12.52
N ALA A 8 6.30 19.33 -12.65
CA ALA A 8 7.44 19.40 -11.75
C ALA A 8 7.03 19.74 -10.31
N PHE A 9 6.07 20.65 -10.11
CA PHE A 9 5.55 20.97 -8.79
C PHE A 9 4.79 19.80 -8.14
N LEU A 10 4.01 19.04 -8.91
CA LEU A 10 3.31 17.86 -8.41
C LEU A 10 4.29 16.72 -8.04
N ALA A 11 5.29 16.48 -8.89
CA ALA A 11 6.32 15.49 -8.62
C ALA A 11 7.14 15.85 -7.36
N ALA A 12 7.49 17.12 -7.19
CA ALA A 12 8.17 17.61 -6.00
C ALA A 12 7.30 17.44 -4.74
N SER A 13 6.02 17.79 -4.82
CA SER A 13 5.09 17.66 -3.68
C SER A 13 4.89 16.21 -3.24
N ILE A 14 4.76 15.28 -4.20
CA ILE A 14 4.67 13.84 -3.93
C ILE A 14 5.96 13.32 -3.30
N THR A 15 7.12 13.75 -3.80
CA THR A 15 8.43 13.34 -3.26
C THR A 15 8.60 13.81 -1.82
N ILE A 16 8.19 15.04 -1.50
CA ILE A 16 8.23 15.60 -0.15
C ILE A 16 7.27 14.83 0.78
N PHE A 17 6.08 14.47 0.30
CA PHE A 17 5.10 13.70 1.07
C PHE A 17 5.62 12.29 1.42
N ILE A 18 6.27 11.61 0.47
CA ILE A 18 6.89 10.29 0.70
C ILE A 18 8.05 10.39 1.71
N LEU A 19 8.85 11.46 1.64
CA LEU A 19 9.93 11.71 2.60
C LEU A 19 9.44 12.12 4.00
N SER A 20 8.16 12.49 4.15
CA SER A 20 7.55 12.89 5.43
C SER A 20 6.81 11.73 6.12
N ILE A 21 6.87 10.52 5.57
CA ILE A 21 6.37 9.32 6.24
C ILE A 21 7.41 8.91 7.29
N ASP A 22 7.33 9.50 8.47
CA ASP A 22 8.05 8.98 9.63
C ASP A 22 7.49 7.58 9.96
N PRO A 23 8.36 6.59 10.28
CA PRO A 23 7.88 5.33 10.81
C PRO A 23 7.08 5.63 12.07
N ALA A 24 5.82 5.17 12.10
CA ALA A 24 5.02 5.17 13.31
C ALA A 24 5.70 4.25 14.34
N LEU A 25 6.65 4.82 15.08
CA LEU A 25 7.17 4.23 16.30
C LEU A 25 5.99 4.19 17.26
N ALA A 26 5.38 3.01 17.39
CA ALA A 26 4.57 2.68 18.55
C ALA A 26 5.52 2.74 19.77
N SER A 27 5.69 3.95 20.32
CA SER A 27 6.47 4.19 21.50
C SER A 27 5.80 3.48 22.67
N GLY A 28 6.39 2.32 22.96
CA GLY A 28 6.35 1.54 24.19
C GLY A 28 5.34 1.99 25.24
N GLY A 29 4.27 1.19 25.36
CA GLY A 29 3.57 1.00 26.62
C GLY A 29 4.49 0.31 27.63
N GLY A 30 5.52 1.02 28.10
CA GLY A 30 6.48 0.53 29.07
C GLY A 30 5.88 0.53 30.47
N GLY A 31 5.80 -0.65 31.09
CA GLY A 31 5.35 -0.76 32.47
C GLY A 31 5.07 -2.18 32.97
N LEU A 32 5.08 -3.17 32.08
CA LEU A 32 4.77 -4.53 32.46
C LEU A 32 5.99 -5.47 32.29
N PRO A 33 6.29 -6.33 33.28
CA PRO A 33 7.53 -7.14 33.32
C PRO A 33 7.67 -8.18 32.19
N TRP A 34 6.60 -8.42 31.44
CA TRP A 34 6.52 -9.34 30.31
C TRP A 34 6.74 -8.65 28.96
N GLU A 35 6.80 -7.32 28.94
CA GLU A 35 7.00 -6.53 27.72
C GLU A 35 8.44 -6.66 27.20
N GLY A 36 9.43 -6.68 28.08
CA GLY A 36 10.84 -6.90 27.72
C GLY A 36 11.11 -8.24 27.01
N PRO A 37 10.65 -9.39 27.57
CA PRO A 37 10.74 -10.68 26.89
C PRO A 37 10.02 -10.73 25.53
N LEU A 38 8.84 -10.10 25.41
CA LEU A 38 8.11 -10.03 24.13
C LEU A 38 8.83 -9.16 23.09
N GLN A 39 9.41 -8.03 23.51
CA GLN A 39 10.26 -7.19 22.67
C GLN A 39 11.51 -7.92 22.21
N GLN A 40 12.12 -8.73 23.08
CA GLN A 40 13.30 -9.51 22.75
C GLN A 40 12.99 -10.58 21.70
N ILE A 41 11.84 -11.24 21.79
CA ILE A 41 11.38 -12.19 20.75
C ILE A 41 11.10 -11.46 19.44
N GLN A 42 10.44 -10.30 19.50
CA GLN A 42 10.16 -9.51 18.30
C GLN A 42 11.46 -9.07 17.61
N GLN A 43 12.44 -8.56 18.37
CA GLN A 43 13.78 -8.24 17.87
C GLN A 43 14.55 -9.48 17.39
N SER A 44 14.27 -10.68 17.91
CA SER A 44 14.91 -11.92 17.43
C SER A 44 14.37 -12.33 16.06
N ILE A 45 13.08 -12.10 15.81
CA ILE A 45 12.39 -12.45 14.56
C ILE A 45 12.65 -11.40 13.46
N THR A 46 12.87 -10.14 13.83
CA THR A 46 13.17 -9.06 12.86
C THR A 46 14.64 -8.66 12.81
N GLY A 47 15.47 -9.17 13.73
CA GLY A 47 16.88 -8.82 13.86
C GLY A 47 17.82 -9.59 12.92
N PRO A 48 19.14 -9.38 13.07
CA PRO A 48 20.16 -9.95 12.18
C PRO A 48 20.11 -11.47 12.08
N VAL A 49 19.70 -12.16 13.16
CA VAL A 49 19.58 -13.62 13.22
C VAL A 49 18.58 -14.14 12.20
N ALA A 50 17.41 -13.51 12.09
CA ALA A 50 16.41 -13.87 11.08
C ALA A 50 16.94 -13.64 9.66
N GLY A 51 17.73 -12.58 9.45
CA GLY A 51 18.43 -12.33 8.19
C GLY A 51 19.39 -13.44 7.78
N PHE A 52 20.21 -13.94 8.72
CA PHE A 52 21.12 -15.07 8.44
C PHE A 52 20.37 -16.38 8.16
N ILE A 53 19.26 -16.64 8.86
CA ILE A 53 18.40 -17.81 8.60
C ILE A 53 17.77 -17.71 7.21
N ALA A 54 17.26 -16.54 6.83
CA ALA A 54 16.68 -16.32 5.50
C ALA A 54 17.74 -16.52 4.40
N LEU A 55 18.95 -15.99 4.60
CA LEU A 55 20.06 -16.16 3.66
C LEU A 55 20.47 -17.64 3.52
N ALA A 56 20.54 -18.38 4.64
CA ALA A 56 20.81 -19.81 4.62
C ALA A 56 19.71 -20.60 3.90
N ALA A 57 18.43 -20.28 4.14
CA ALA A 57 17.30 -20.93 3.49
C ALA A 57 17.29 -20.71 1.98
N VAL A 58 17.57 -19.48 1.52
CA VAL A 58 17.70 -19.17 0.08
C VAL A 58 18.87 -19.91 -0.55
N ALA A 59 20.02 -19.99 0.14
CA ALA A 59 21.18 -20.73 -0.36
C ALA A 59 20.91 -22.24 -0.47
N VAL A 60 20.23 -22.83 0.52
CA VAL A 60 19.82 -24.24 0.49
C VAL A 60 18.80 -24.49 -0.61
N ALA A 61 17.79 -23.64 -0.76
CA ALA A 61 16.80 -23.74 -1.83
C ALA A 61 17.45 -23.62 -3.23
N GLY A 62 18.37 -22.66 -3.41
CA GLY A 62 19.15 -22.50 -4.63
C GLY A 62 20.10 -23.67 -4.89
N GLY A 63 20.71 -24.23 -3.85
CA GLY A 63 21.54 -25.42 -3.93
C GLY A 63 20.75 -26.65 -4.35
N MET A 64 19.58 -26.90 -3.75
CA MET A 64 18.68 -27.99 -4.13
C MET A 64 18.23 -27.87 -5.61
N LEU A 65 18.02 -26.64 -6.08
CA LEU A 65 17.73 -26.30 -7.47
C LEU A 65 18.90 -26.59 -8.43
N ILE A 66 20.15 -26.30 -8.07
CA ILE A 66 21.28 -26.49 -9.00
C ILE A 66 21.72 -27.97 -9.04
N PHE A 67 21.70 -28.65 -7.89
CA PHE A 67 22.15 -30.04 -7.78
C PHE A 67 21.08 -31.08 -8.11
N GLY A 68 19.88 -30.66 -8.53
CA GLY A 68 18.90 -31.55 -9.16
C GLY A 68 18.16 -32.48 -8.19
N GLY A 69 17.97 -32.08 -6.94
CA GLY A 69 17.04 -32.77 -6.04
C GLY A 69 15.60 -32.43 -6.43
N GLU A 70 14.86 -33.41 -6.97
CA GLU A 70 13.42 -33.31 -7.27
C GLU A 70 13.02 -32.01 -8.01
N LEU A 71 13.88 -31.54 -8.93
CA LEU A 71 13.75 -30.24 -9.59
C LEU A 71 12.39 -30.06 -10.28
N ASN A 72 11.86 -31.16 -10.82
CA ASN A 72 10.55 -31.20 -11.44
C ASN A 72 9.41 -30.96 -10.42
N ASP A 73 9.53 -31.46 -9.19
CA ASP A 73 8.57 -31.22 -8.11
C ASP A 73 8.69 -29.79 -7.55
N PHE A 74 9.92 -29.30 -7.38
CA PHE A 74 10.14 -27.91 -6.96
C PHE A 74 9.59 -26.91 -8.00
N ALA A 75 9.91 -27.10 -9.28
CA ALA A 75 9.41 -26.25 -10.37
C ALA A 75 7.88 -26.30 -10.46
N ARG A 76 7.29 -27.48 -10.27
CA ARG A 76 5.83 -27.66 -10.23
C ARG A 76 5.21 -26.91 -9.05
N ARG A 77 5.85 -26.95 -7.88
CA ARG A 77 5.38 -26.23 -6.68
C ARG A 77 5.51 -24.71 -6.81
N LEU A 78 6.62 -24.23 -7.39
CA LEU A 78 6.82 -22.82 -7.71
C LEU A 78 5.78 -22.32 -8.71
N MET A 79 5.51 -23.10 -9.76
CA MET A 79 4.49 -22.77 -10.75
C MET A 79 3.14 -22.53 -10.09
N TYR A 80 2.70 -23.40 -9.16
CA TYR A 80 1.44 -23.19 -8.43
C TYR A 80 1.43 -21.89 -7.61
N VAL A 81 2.50 -21.59 -6.88
CA VAL A 81 2.60 -20.36 -6.08
C VAL A 81 2.53 -19.11 -6.96
N VAL A 82 3.27 -19.11 -8.07
CA VAL A 82 3.27 -17.99 -9.03
C VAL A 82 1.92 -17.85 -9.71
N LEU A 83 1.27 -18.95 -10.09
CA LEU A 83 -0.05 -18.95 -10.71
C LEU A 83 -1.09 -18.32 -9.77
N VAL A 84 -1.10 -18.74 -8.51
CA VAL A 84 -2.01 -18.19 -7.49
C VAL A 84 -1.73 -16.70 -7.25
N ALA A 85 -0.47 -16.33 -7.05
CA ALA A 85 -0.08 -14.93 -6.83
C ALA A 85 -0.47 -14.05 -8.03
N GLY A 86 -0.21 -14.52 -9.26
CA GLY A 86 -0.57 -13.84 -10.49
C GLY A 86 -2.07 -13.66 -10.67
N ILE A 87 -2.87 -14.68 -10.34
CA ILE A 87 -4.35 -14.58 -10.35
C ILE A 87 -4.82 -13.55 -9.32
N LEU A 88 -4.30 -13.58 -8.09
CA LEU A 88 -4.70 -12.63 -7.05
C LEU A 88 -4.36 -11.17 -7.44
N LEU A 89 -3.16 -10.95 -7.99
CA LEU A 89 -2.73 -9.64 -8.50
C LEU A 89 -3.55 -9.20 -9.74
N GLY A 90 -3.92 -10.13 -10.61
CA GLY A 90 -4.77 -9.84 -11.77
C GLY A 90 -6.23 -9.56 -11.38
N ALA A 91 -6.74 -10.26 -10.36
CA ALA A 91 -8.11 -10.13 -9.89
C ALA A 91 -8.40 -8.72 -9.36
N THR A 92 -7.44 -8.04 -8.71
CA THR A 92 -7.63 -6.66 -8.27
C THR A 92 -7.86 -5.70 -9.43
N GLN A 93 -7.23 -5.97 -10.59
CA GLN A 93 -7.44 -5.18 -11.80
C GLN A 93 -8.86 -5.39 -12.36
N ILE A 94 -9.34 -6.64 -12.38
CA ILE A 94 -10.70 -6.97 -12.85
C ILE A 94 -11.76 -6.35 -11.92
N VAL A 95 -11.59 -6.47 -10.60
CA VAL A 95 -12.49 -5.87 -9.62
C VAL A 95 -12.52 -4.34 -9.78
N GLY A 96 -11.40 -3.70 -10.08
CA GLY A 96 -11.35 -2.26 -10.36
C GLY A 96 -12.21 -1.83 -11.55
N LEU A 97 -12.32 -2.67 -12.60
CA LEU A 97 -13.14 -2.37 -13.79
C LEU A 97 -14.64 -2.38 -13.49
N PHE A 98 -15.09 -3.20 -12.54
CA PHE A 98 -16.51 -3.32 -12.18
C PHE A 98 -16.87 -2.55 -10.89
N GLY A 99 -15.90 -2.27 -10.02
CA GLY A 99 -16.10 -1.55 -8.76
C GLY A 99 -16.25 -0.03 -8.91
N ALA A 100 -15.69 0.56 -9.97
CA ALA A 100 -15.86 1.99 -10.26
C ALA A 100 -17.17 2.34 -11.00
N SER A 101 -17.91 1.34 -11.50
CA SER A 101 -19.19 1.53 -12.19
C SER A 101 -20.42 1.37 -11.28
N GLY A 102 -20.22 0.98 -10.02
CA GLY A 102 -21.28 0.88 -9.02
C GLY A 102 -21.57 2.22 -8.36
N ALA A 103 -22.45 3.03 -8.98
CA ALA A 103 -23.09 4.24 -8.45
C ALA A 103 -22.18 5.36 -7.91
N SER A 104 -22.05 6.46 -8.68
CA SER A 104 -21.77 7.76 -8.10
C SER A 104 -23.00 8.17 -7.27
N ILE A 105 -22.92 7.98 -5.94
CA ILE A 105 -23.81 8.69 -5.03
C ILE A 105 -23.51 10.16 -5.28
N GLY A 106 -24.49 10.87 -5.87
CA GLY A 106 -24.37 12.28 -6.21
C GLY A 106 -23.84 13.04 -5.00
N THR A 107 -22.66 13.62 -5.13
CA THR A 107 -22.13 14.55 -4.15
C THR A 107 -23.15 15.69 -4.03
N VAL A 108 -23.75 15.84 -2.85
CA VAL A 108 -24.73 16.88 -2.50
C VAL A 108 -24.17 18.30 -2.71
N GLU A 109 -22.87 18.42 -2.99
CA GLU A 109 -22.14 19.64 -3.33
C GLU A 109 -22.76 20.42 -4.52
N THR A 110 -23.32 19.74 -5.53
CA THR A 110 -23.98 20.43 -6.67
C THR A 110 -25.32 21.08 -6.27
N VAL A 111 -26.03 20.51 -5.28
CA VAL A 111 -27.30 21.09 -4.79
C VAL A 111 -27.03 22.28 -3.86
N GLN A 112 -25.97 22.20 -3.04
CA GLN A 112 -25.56 23.29 -2.14
C GLN A 112 -25.14 24.56 -2.91
N SER A 113 -24.39 24.41 -4.01
CA SER A 113 -23.96 25.56 -4.84
C SER A 113 -25.12 26.20 -5.62
N THR A 114 -26.12 25.42 -6.01
CA THR A 114 -27.32 25.92 -6.69
C THR A 114 -28.26 26.65 -5.73
N LEU A 115 -28.40 26.17 -4.49
CA LEU A 115 -29.16 26.85 -3.43
C LEU A 115 -28.46 28.12 -2.93
N ALA A 116 -27.13 28.09 -2.80
CA ALA A 116 -26.33 29.28 -2.45
C ALA A 116 -26.45 30.37 -3.54
N ARG A 117 -26.48 29.99 -4.82
CA ARG A 117 -26.69 30.94 -5.93
C ARG A 117 -28.13 31.47 -5.99
N LYS A 118 -29.13 30.66 -5.64
CA LYS A 118 -30.54 31.08 -5.64
C LYS A 118 -30.91 31.97 -4.43
N GLY A 119 -30.16 31.91 -3.34
CA GLY A 119 -30.33 32.80 -2.19
C GLY A 119 -29.73 34.21 -2.34
N GLY A 120 -28.89 34.44 -3.36
CA GLY A 120 -28.25 35.75 -3.61
C GLY A 120 -28.86 36.57 -4.75
N ALA A 121 -29.87 36.04 -5.43
CA ALA A 121 -30.47 36.66 -6.62
C ALA A 121 -31.90 37.12 -6.32
N GLY A 122 -32.03 38.16 -5.51
CA GLY A 122 -33.29 38.88 -5.35
C GLY A 122 -33.46 39.49 -3.97
N GLU A 123 -32.81 40.63 -3.72
CA GLU A 123 -33.47 41.71 -2.97
C GLU A 123 -32.73 43.04 -3.19
N GLY A 124 -33.44 44.01 -3.78
CA GLY A 124 -33.15 45.44 -3.65
C GLY A 124 -32.12 46.02 -4.61
N ARG A 125 -32.58 46.90 -5.51
CA ARG A 125 -32.60 48.34 -5.25
C ARG A 125 -33.13 49.07 -6.48
N ASP A 126 -34.44 49.23 -6.47
CA ASP A 126 -35.11 50.39 -7.05
C ASP A 126 -34.89 51.54 -6.05
N GLY A 127 -34.44 52.70 -6.54
CA GLY A 127 -34.11 53.88 -5.74
C GLY A 127 -33.20 54.82 -6.50
#